data_AF-A0A059EZI8-F1
#
_entry.id   AF-A0A059EZI8-F1
#
_cell.length_a   1.000
_cell.length_b   1.000
_cell.length_c   1.000
_cell.angle_alpha   90.00
_cell.angle_beta   90.00
_cell.angle_gamma   90.00
#
_symmetry.space_group_name_H-M   'P 1'
#
loop_
_entity.id
_entity.type
_entity.pdbx_description
1 polymer ?
#
loop_
_entity_poly.entity_id
_entity_poly.type
_entity_poly.pdbx_seq_one_letter_code
_entity_poly.pdbx_strand_id
1 'polypeptide(L)'
;MVAVLDTNYFINKKILTSSFTKGYITSLIHDELKDRVSKEIEMLYAYRIEIRDPKEGYIAFVYNEIRDKSLNLSEADISFVALSLELYEEYFNAWLGEETEKLEFLTEDNGILAALNYCGINNNFRLKEYKFRCHACFAIYDKETDFCSKCGYNTVLRVSVSYEGGKMNLHLKKDFKPKEKILKLNSNPIIYADQKEYKYLLKQKLRKEKSYAKIYESFK
;
A
#
# COMPACT_ATOMS: atom_id res chain seq x y z
N MET A 1 9.50 -17.49 15.38
CA MET A 1 9.50 -16.61 14.20
C MET A 1 8.98 -15.26 14.64
N VAL A 2 9.61 -14.21 14.14
CA VAL A 2 9.18 -12.84 14.34
C VAL A 2 8.23 -12.49 13.20
N ALA A 3 7.14 -11.79 13.50
CA ALA A 3 6.14 -11.46 12.50
C ALA A 3 5.81 -9.97 12.46
N VAL A 4 5.56 -9.43 11.28
CA VAL A 4 4.90 -8.12 11.09
C VAL A 4 3.46 -8.40 10.69
N LEU A 5 2.50 -7.81 11.40
CA LEU A 5 1.08 -8.14 11.31
C LEU A 5 0.28 -7.02 10.64
N ASP A 6 -0.52 -7.39 9.66
CA ASP A 6 -1.42 -6.49 8.92
C ASP A 6 -2.86 -6.58 9.48
N THR A 7 -3.66 -5.53 9.31
CA THR A 7 -5.06 -5.43 9.72
C THR A 7 -5.88 -6.61 9.16
N ASN A 8 -5.67 -6.98 7.89
CA ASN A 8 -6.40 -8.08 7.24
C ASN A 8 -6.19 -9.44 7.93
N TYR A 9 -5.05 -9.62 8.61
CA TYR A 9 -4.68 -10.88 9.23
C TYR A 9 -5.49 -11.14 10.50
N PHE A 10 -5.84 -10.07 11.22
CA PHE A 10 -6.78 -10.08 12.34
C PHE A 10 -8.22 -10.27 11.87
N ILE A 11 -8.65 -9.49 10.86
CA ILE A 11 -10.02 -9.54 10.32
C ILE A 11 -10.35 -10.94 9.81
N ASN A 12 -9.42 -11.58 9.10
CA ASN A 12 -9.58 -12.93 8.56
C ASN A 12 -9.26 -14.03 9.58
N LYS A 13 -8.94 -13.66 10.83
CA LYS A 13 -8.67 -14.57 11.97
C LYS A 13 -7.50 -15.54 11.73
N LYS A 14 -6.61 -15.21 10.80
CA LYS A 14 -5.47 -16.07 10.42
C LYS A 14 -4.41 -16.14 11.51
N ILE A 15 -4.30 -15.09 12.31
CA ILE A 15 -3.41 -15.05 13.48
C ILE A 15 -3.64 -16.22 14.45
N LEU A 16 -4.86 -16.74 14.55
CA LEU A 16 -5.19 -17.90 15.40
C LEU A 16 -4.48 -19.19 14.97
N THR A 17 -4.11 -19.29 13.70
CA THR A 17 -3.43 -20.45 13.13
C THR A 17 -1.91 -20.27 13.01
N SER A 18 -1.40 -19.09 13.34
CA SER A 18 0.00 -18.71 13.08
C SER A 18 0.83 -18.75 14.35
N SER A 19 1.96 -19.47 14.30
CA SER A 19 2.84 -19.63 15.46
C SER A 19 4.01 -18.64 15.42
N PHE A 20 3.87 -17.47 16.04
CA PHE A 20 4.96 -16.51 16.19
C PHE A 20 5.36 -16.33 17.67
N THR A 21 6.65 -16.02 17.87
CA THR A 21 7.26 -15.74 19.18
C THR A 21 7.08 -14.28 19.55
N LYS A 22 7.30 -13.38 18.58
CA LYS A 22 7.12 -11.94 18.70
C LYS A 22 6.45 -11.35 17.46
N GLY A 23 5.49 -10.45 17.65
CA GLY A 23 4.77 -9.76 16.60
C GLY A 23 4.97 -8.26 16.68
N TYR A 24 4.95 -7.57 15.54
CA TYR A 24 4.98 -6.11 15.46
C TYR A 24 3.77 -5.59 14.68
N ILE A 25 3.17 -4.52 15.17
CA ILE A 25 2.15 -3.73 14.48
C ILE A 25 2.49 -2.25 14.55
N THR A 26 2.03 -1.46 13.59
CA THR A 26 2.16 -0.01 13.63
C THR A 26 0.97 0.59 14.39
N SER A 27 1.13 1.82 14.90
CA SER A 27 0.03 2.53 15.57
C SER A 27 -1.17 2.74 14.64
N LEU A 28 -0.91 2.98 13.34
CA LEU A 28 -1.96 3.12 12.33
C LEU A 28 -2.80 1.85 12.17
N ILE A 29 -2.17 0.67 12.19
CA ILE A 29 -2.87 -0.63 12.10
C ILE A 29 -3.67 -0.88 13.37
N HIS A 30 -3.07 -0.62 14.54
CA HIS A 30 -3.77 -0.70 15.82
C HIS A 30 -5.05 0.15 15.84
N ASP A 31 -4.95 1.40 15.40
CA ASP A 31 -6.08 2.35 15.38
C ASP A 31 -7.12 2.02 14.29
N GLU A 32 -6.70 1.34 13.21
CA GLU A 32 -7.59 0.87 12.14
C GLU A 32 -8.48 -0.29 12.60
N LEU A 33 -7.99 -1.15 13.51
CA LEU A 33 -8.73 -2.27 14.07
C LEU A 33 -9.86 -1.78 14.99
N LYS A 34 -11.06 -1.64 14.43
CA LYS A 34 -12.26 -1.17 15.16
C LYS A 34 -13.28 -2.25 15.45
N ASP A 35 -13.22 -3.36 14.72
CA ASP A 35 -14.14 -4.48 14.90
C ASP A 35 -13.91 -5.18 16.25
N ARG A 36 -15.01 -5.56 16.92
CA ARG A 36 -14.96 -6.16 18.26
C ARG A 36 -14.15 -7.46 18.27
N VAL A 37 -14.37 -8.34 17.30
CA VAL A 37 -13.72 -9.66 17.25
C VAL A 37 -12.23 -9.49 16.98
N SER A 38 -11.88 -8.59 16.06
CA SER A 38 -10.48 -8.32 15.73
C SER A 38 -9.72 -7.73 16.92
N LYS A 39 -10.35 -6.84 17.71
CA LYS A 39 -9.79 -6.32 18.97
C LYS A 39 -9.63 -7.38 20.05
N GLU A 40 -10.60 -8.27 20.22
CA GLU A 40 -10.49 -9.37 21.18
C GLU A 40 -9.31 -10.29 20.85
N ILE A 41 -9.11 -10.58 19.56
CA ILE A 41 -7.97 -11.35 19.08
C ILE A 41 -6.67 -10.59 19.35
N GLU A 42 -6.59 -9.30 19.03
CA GLU A 42 -5.40 -8.50 19.33
C GLU A 42 -5.07 -8.52 20.84
N MET A 43 -6.07 -8.31 21.70
CA MET A 43 -5.91 -8.37 23.15
C MET A 43 -5.42 -9.74 23.64
N LEU A 44 -5.89 -10.82 23.02
CA LEU A 44 -5.43 -12.18 23.33
C LEU A 44 -3.93 -12.36 23.03
N TYR A 45 -3.42 -11.71 22.00
CA TYR A 45 -2.01 -11.79 21.59
C TYR A 45 -1.16 -10.60 22.06
N ALA A 46 -1.72 -9.68 22.84
CA ALA A 46 -1.05 -8.44 23.26
C ALA A 46 0.29 -8.67 23.99
N TYR A 47 0.43 -9.79 24.71
CA TYR A 47 1.68 -10.15 25.38
C TYR A 47 2.82 -10.55 24.41
N ARG A 48 2.50 -10.84 23.15
CA ARG A 48 3.47 -11.15 22.08
C ARG A 48 3.62 -10.03 21.06
N ILE A 49 2.70 -9.07 21.05
CA ILE A 49 2.64 -8.03 20.02
C ILE A 49 3.17 -6.72 20.60
N GLU A 50 4.10 -6.11 19.88
CA GLU A 50 4.66 -4.81 20.19
C GLU A 50 4.18 -3.77 19.16
N ILE A 51 3.69 -2.63 19.65
CA ILE A 51 3.37 -1.49 18.78
C ILE A 51 4.66 -0.72 18.51
N ARG A 52 5.07 -0.67 17.24
CA ARG A 52 6.27 0.03 16.77
C ARG A 52 6.00 0.72 15.45
N ASP A 53 6.27 2.02 15.40
CA ASP A 53 6.21 2.78 14.15
C ASP A 53 7.58 2.83 13.46
N PRO A 54 7.60 2.79 12.12
CA PRO A 54 8.85 2.84 11.36
C PRO A 54 9.49 4.22 11.42
N LYS A 55 10.82 4.27 11.27
CA LYS A 55 11.53 5.55 11.12
C LYS A 55 11.10 6.26 9.83
N GLU A 56 11.05 7.58 9.85
CA GLU A 56 10.64 8.41 8.71
C GLU A 56 11.48 8.13 7.43
N GLY A 57 12.75 7.77 7.59
CA GLY A 57 13.64 7.39 6.49
C GLY A 57 13.10 6.19 5.69
N TYR A 58 12.66 5.14 6.37
CA TYR A 58 12.06 3.95 5.72
C TYR A 58 10.72 4.27 5.07
N ILE A 59 9.88 5.11 5.70
CA ILE A 59 8.61 5.57 5.10
C ILE A 59 8.90 6.31 3.79
N ALA A 60 9.86 7.24 3.80
CA ALA A 60 10.27 7.99 2.62
C ALA A 60 10.86 7.08 1.55
N PHE A 61 11.68 6.09 1.92
CA PHE A 61 12.20 5.08 1.01
C PHE A 61 11.09 4.33 0.31
N VAL A 62 10.19 3.70 1.07
CA VAL A 62 9.07 2.94 0.52
C VAL A 62 8.23 3.81 -0.40
N TYR A 63 7.88 5.03 0.03
CA TYR A 63 7.10 5.96 -0.77
C TYR A 63 7.74 6.25 -2.14
N ASN A 64 9.06 6.47 -2.18
CA ASN A 64 9.76 6.78 -3.42
C ASN A 64 9.88 5.56 -4.36
N GLU A 65 10.07 4.35 -3.83
CA GLU A 65 10.16 3.13 -4.63
C GLU A 65 8.81 2.75 -5.28
N ILE A 66 7.69 2.99 -4.59
CA ILE A 66 6.37 2.55 -5.05
C ILE A 66 5.55 3.61 -5.80
N ARG A 67 5.90 4.90 -5.71
CA ARG A 67 5.05 6.00 -6.23
C ARG A 67 4.68 5.86 -7.71
N ASP A 68 5.58 5.32 -8.52
CA ASP A 68 5.39 5.15 -9.96
C ASP A 68 4.78 3.78 -10.32
N LYS A 69 4.49 2.91 -9.32
CA LYS A 69 4.02 1.53 -9.52
C LYS A 69 2.51 1.35 -9.41
N SER A 70 1.76 2.41 -9.09
CA SER A 70 0.29 2.43 -9.10
C SER A 70 -0.37 1.36 -8.20
N LEU A 71 0.18 1.14 -7.00
CA LEU A 71 -0.27 0.09 -6.08
C LEU A 71 -1.53 0.44 -5.26
N ASN A 72 -1.95 1.71 -5.23
CA ASN A 72 -3.11 2.22 -4.47
C ASN A 72 -3.07 1.83 -2.98
N LEU A 73 -1.96 2.13 -2.31
CA LEU A 73 -1.74 1.79 -0.91
C LEU A 73 -2.19 2.91 0.04
N SER A 74 -2.74 2.50 1.18
CA SER A 74 -3.12 3.37 2.30
C SER A 74 -1.89 3.84 3.09
N GLU A 75 -2.09 4.78 4.03
CA GLU A 75 -1.00 5.19 4.94
C GLU A 75 -0.59 4.06 5.89
N ALA A 76 -1.55 3.23 6.35
CA ALA A 76 -1.28 2.06 7.17
C ALA A 76 -0.48 1.00 6.37
N ASP A 77 -0.82 0.78 5.11
CA ASP A 77 -0.11 -0.15 4.22
C ASP A 77 1.35 0.29 4.01
N ILE A 78 1.57 1.60 3.78
CA ILE A 78 2.92 2.16 3.63
C ILE A 78 3.71 2.00 4.93
N SER A 79 3.06 2.28 6.08
CA SER A 79 3.67 2.10 7.40
C SER A 79 4.06 0.64 7.66
N PHE A 80 3.20 -0.31 7.30
CA PHE A 80 3.48 -1.75 7.37
C PHE A 80 4.73 -2.13 6.56
N VAL A 81 4.79 -1.69 5.29
CA VAL A 81 5.92 -2.01 4.40
C VAL A 81 7.21 -1.37 4.91
N ALA A 82 7.15 -0.13 5.41
CA ALA A 82 8.30 0.56 5.97
C ALA A 82 8.83 -0.13 7.24
N LEU A 83 7.94 -0.54 8.15
CA LEU A 83 8.34 -1.30 9.34
C LEU A 83 8.91 -2.67 8.97
N SER A 84 8.32 -3.32 7.96
CA SER A 84 8.81 -4.59 7.43
C SER A 84 10.23 -4.47 6.90
N LEU A 85 10.55 -3.40 6.16
CA LEU A 85 11.88 -3.13 5.64
C LEU A 85 12.88 -2.83 6.77
N GLU A 86 12.50 -2.00 7.73
CA GLU A 86 13.34 -1.68 8.89
C GLU A 86 13.70 -2.93 9.69
N LEU A 87 12.71 -3.75 10.05
CA LEU A 87 12.93 -5.00 10.76
C LEU A 87 13.71 -5.99 9.89
N TYR A 88 13.45 -6.05 8.59
CA TYR A 88 14.21 -6.91 7.69
C TYR A 88 15.70 -6.58 7.75
N GLU A 89 16.08 -5.30 7.69
CA GLU A 89 17.49 -4.89 7.83
C GLU A 89 18.06 -5.15 9.22
N GLU A 90 17.29 -4.92 10.30
CA GLU A 90 17.75 -5.20 11.66
C GLU A 90 18.05 -6.69 11.86
N TYR A 91 17.16 -7.57 11.42
CA TYR A 91 17.31 -9.03 11.56
C TYR A 91 18.25 -9.62 10.51
N PHE A 92 18.38 -9.00 9.32
CA PHE A 92 19.35 -9.41 8.30
C PHE A 92 20.78 -8.98 8.64
N ASN A 93 20.99 -7.83 9.29
CA ASN A 93 22.32 -7.40 9.72
C ASN A 93 22.80 -8.14 10.99
N ALA A 94 21.88 -8.71 11.77
CA ALA A 94 22.21 -9.61 12.90
C ALA A 94 22.80 -10.96 12.43
N TRP A 95 22.73 -11.28 11.14
CA TRP A 95 23.15 -12.56 10.53
C TRP A 95 24.66 -12.84 10.55
N LEU A 96 25.46 -11.98 11.18
CA LEU A 96 26.88 -12.24 11.47
C LEU A 96 27.12 -12.96 12.83
N GLY A 97 26.07 -13.30 13.57
CA GLY A 97 26.18 -14.15 14.77
C GLY A 97 24.85 -14.71 15.27
N GLU A 98 24.79 -16.04 15.35
CA GLU A 98 23.71 -16.88 15.95
C GLU A 98 22.37 -17.02 15.19
N GLU A 99 21.60 -18.05 15.56
CA GLU A 99 20.34 -18.49 14.96
C GLU A 99 19.26 -17.38 15.01
N THR A 100 19.33 -16.43 14.08
CA THR A 100 18.35 -15.35 14.00
C THR A 100 16.97 -15.92 13.69
N GLU A 101 15.99 -15.60 14.53
CA GLU A 101 14.59 -15.95 14.27
C GLU A 101 14.16 -15.39 12.90
N LYS A 102 13.59 -16.26 12.04
CA LYS A 102 13.06 -15.87 10.73
C LYS A 102 11.98 -14.78 10.89
N LEU A 103 12.13 -13.69 10.13
CA LEU A 103 11.12 -12.64 9.99
C LEU A 103 10.08 -13.04 8.93
N GLU A 104 8.80 -12.94 9.25
CA GLU A 104 7.69 -13.20 8.32
C GLU A 104 6.73 -12.00 8.25
N PHE A 105 6.22 -11.76 7.04
CA PHE A 105 5.25 -10.69 6.77
C PHE A 105 3.86 -11.30 6.64
N LEU A 106 3.00 -11.06 7.64
CA LEU A 106 1.68 -11.66 7.73
C LEU A 106 0.62 -10.70 7.16
N THR A 107 0.46 -10.76 5.84
CA THR A 107 -0.51 -9.99 5.06
C THR A 107 -1.09 -10.85 3.94
N GLU A 108 -2.36 -10.63 3.60
CA GLU A 108 -3.01 -11.22 2.42
C GLU A 108 -3.24 -10.19 1.30
N ASP A 109 -2.81 -8.94 1.49
CA ASP A 109 -3.02 -7.88 0.52
C ASP A 109 -1.97 -7.95 -0.60
N ASN A 110 -2.44 -8.17 -1.83
CA ASN A 110 -1.59 -8.24 -3.02
C ASN A 110 -0.82 -6.92 -3.28
N GLY A 111 -1.38 -5.78 -2.90
CA GLY A 111 -0.73 -4.47 -3.00
C GLY A 111 0.46 -4.37 -2.04
N ILE A 112 0.29 -4.80 -0.79
CA ILE A 112 1.37 -4.84 0.19
C ILE A 112 2.44 -5.84 -0.25
N LEU A 113 2.06 -7.06 -0.66
CA LEU A 113 3.00 -8.06 -1.18
C LEU A 113 3.80 -7.55 -2.39
N ALA A 114 3.16 -6.81 -3.29
CA ALA A 114 3.85 -6.16 -4.41
C ALA A 114 4.82 -5.08 -3.93
N ALA A 115 4.45 -4.27 -2.94
CA ALA A 115 5.34 -3.24 -2.38
C ALA A 115 6.55 -3.84 -1.66
N LEU A 116 6.37 -4.91 -0.88
CA LEU A 116 7.46 -5.67 -0.28
C LEU A 116 8.42 -6.22 -1.35
N ASN A 117 7.90 -6.66 -2.49
CA ASN A 117 8.72 -7.11 -3.62
C ASN A 117 9.51 -5.95 -4.26
N TYR A 118 8.87 -4.81 -4.54
CA TYR A 118 9.57 -3.64 -5.06
C TYR A 118 10.64 -3.10 -4.10
N CYS A 119 10.44 -3.24 -2.79
CA CYS A 119 11.45 -2.87 -1.78
C CYS A 119 12.55 -3.94 -1.60
N GLY A 120 12.50 -5.07 -2.33
CA GLY A 120 13.54 -6.10 -2.32
C GLY A 120 13.48 -7.09 -1.16
N ILE A 121 12.46 -7.04 -0.31
CA ILE A 121 12.37 -7.86 0.92
C ILE A 121 11.46 -9.10 0.76
N ASN A 122 10.65 -9.18 -0.29
CA ASN A 122 9.85 -10.37 -0.59
C ASN A 122 9.69 -10.65 -2.09
N ASN A 123 10.52 -11.53 -2.64
CA ASN A 123 10.55 -11.85 -4.07
C ASN A 123 9.54 -12.93 -4.51
N ASN A 124 8.72 -13.45 -3.59
CA ASN A 124 7.83 -14.58 -3.89
C ASN A 124 6.52 -14.19 -4.59
N PHE A 125 6.28 -12.90 -4.82
CA PHE A 125 5.05 -12.39 -5.42
C PHE A 125 5.21 -12.05 -6.90
N ARG A 126 4.30 -12.54 -7.75
CA ARG A 126 4.30 -12.19 -9.18
C ARG A 126 3.73 -10.80 -9.39
N LEU A 127 4.60 -9.86 -9.74
CA LEU A 127 4.22 -8.48 -10.05
C LEU A 127 3.27 -8.41 -11.25
N LYS A 128 2.27 -7.54 -11.13
CA LYS A 128 1.32 -7.20 -12.19
C LYS A 128 1.56 -5.77 -12.63
N GLU A 129 1.42 -5.53 -13.93
CA GLU A 129 1.44 -4.18 -14.48
C GLU A 129 0.03 -3.61 -14.55
N TYR A 130 -0.08 -2.32 -14.29
CA TYR A 130 -1.35 -1.60 -14.27
C TYR A 130 -1.29 -0.37 -15.19
N LYS A 131 -2.43 -0.09 -15.83
CA LYS A 131 -2.70 1.15 -16.57
C LYS A 131 -3.99 1.76 -16.04
N PHE A 132 -4.26 3.00 -16.44
CA PHE A 132 -5.49 3.70 -16.09
C PHE A 132 -6.37 3.89 -17.33
N ARG A 133 -7.57 3.33 -17.32
CA ARG A 133 -8.52 3.41 -18.43
C ARG A 133 -9.76 4.17 -18.04
N CYS A 134 -10.16 5.14 -18.86
CA CYS A 134 -11.47 5.77 -18.77
C CYS A 134 -12.55 4.81 -19.30
N HIS A 135 -13.58 4.52 -18.50
CA HIS A 135 -14.67 3.65 -18.96
C HIS A 135 -15.72 4.36 -19.82
N ALA A 136 -15.70 5.70 -19.89
CA ALA A 136 -16.61 6.48 -20.72
C ALA A 136 -16.07 6.68 -22.14
N CYS A 137 -14.81 7.09 -22.29
CA CYS A 137 -14.19 7.41 -23.59
C CYS A 137 -13.03 6.48 -23.98
N PHE A 138 -12.76 5.45 -23.19
CA PHE A 138 -11.75 4.41 -23.44
C PHE A 138 -10.30 4.89 -23.59
N ALA A 139 -10.00 6.13 -23.20
CA ALA A 139 -8.64 6.63 -23.13
C ALA A 139 -7.83 5.83 -22.10
N ILE A 140 -6.57 5.56 -22.42
CA ILE A 140 -5.63 4.82 -21.58
C ILE A 140 -4.50 5.77 -21.20
N TYR A 141 -4.10 5.73 -19.93
CA TYR A 141 -3.06 6.55 -19.33
C TYR A 141 -2.07 5.65 -18.58
N ASP A 142 -0.80 6.06 -18.61
CA ASP A 142 0.27 5.36 -17.90
C ASP A 142 0.35 5.76 -16.43
N LYS A 143 -0.05 6.99 -16.12
CA LYS A 143 -0.04 7.55 -14.77
C LYS A 143 -1.45 7.65 -14.21
N GLU A 144 -1.55 7.61 -12.89
CA GLU A 144 -2.81 7.82 -12.21
C GLU A 144 -3.33 9.23 -12.48
N THR A 145 -4.58 9.31 -12.94
CA THR A 145 -5.30 10.56 -13.14
C THR A 145 -6.69 10.41 -12.58
N ASP A 146 -7.11 11.35 -11.73
CA ASP A 146 -8.45 11.37 -11.17
C ASP A 146 -9.51 11.65 -12.26
N PHE A 147 -9.27 12.70 -13.05
CA PHE A 147 -10.17 13.14 -14.12
C PHE A 147 -9.57 12.80 -15.49
N CYS A 148 -10.41 12.30 -16.39
CA CYS A 148 -10.00 11.96 -17.74
C CYS A 148 -9.68 13.25 -18.53
N SER A 149 -8.48 13.39 -19.09
CA SER A 149 -8.12 14.58 -19.87
C SER A 149 -8.88 14.72 -21.20
N LYS A 150 -9.42 13.62 -21.75
CA LYS A 150 -10.23 13.65 -22.98
C LYS A 150 -11.68 14.06 -22.76
N CYS A 151 -12.34 13.51 -21.73
CA CYS A 151 -13.78 13.72 -21.51
C CYS A 151 -14.13 14.51 -20.23
N GLY A 152 -13.14 14.87 -19.42
CA GLY A 152 -13.31 15.64 -18.18
C GLY A 152 -13.90 14.88 -16.99
N TYR A 153 -14.56 13.73 -17.22
CA TYR A 153 -15.23 12.99 -16.14
C TYR A 153 -14.27 12.20 -15.24
N ASN A 154 -14.64 12.04 -13.96
CA ASN A 154 -14.00 11.15 -12.99
C ASN A 154 -14.37 9.67 -13.25
N THR A 155 -13.94 9.18 -14.41
CA THR A 155 -14.31 7.85 -14.94
C THR A 155 -13.08 6.98 -15.17
N VAL A 156 -11.93 7.41 -14.69
CA VAL A 156 -10.65 6.70 -14.84
C VAL A 156 -10.54 5.59 -13.80
N LEU A 157 -10.16 4.39 -14.24
CA LEU A 157 -10.07 3.19 -13.41
C LEU A 157 -8.75 2.47 -13.67
N ARG A 158 -8.17 1.91 -12.61
CA ARG A 158 -6.98 1.06 -12.71
C ARG A 158 -7.37 -0.30 -13.32
N VAL A 159 -6.63 -0.75 -14.32
CA VAL A 159 -6.81 -2.04 -15.00
C VAL A 159 -5.48 -2.76 -15.11
N SER A 160 -5.46 -4.07 -14.88
CA SER A 160 -4.26 -4.88 -15.07
C SER A 160 -4.03 -5.17 -16.54
N VAL A 161 -2.77 -5.17 -16.96
CA VAL A 161 -2.38 -5.36 -18.36
C VAL A 161 -1.37 -6.50 -18.50
N SER A 162 -1.40 -7.18 -19.65
CA SER A 162 -0.33 -8.08 -20.10
C SER A 162 0.08 -7.73 -21.53
N TYR A 163 1.31 -8.07 -21.88
CA TYR A 163 1.85 -7.89 -23.23
C TYR A 163 2.12 -9.26 -23.84
N GLU A 164 1.41 -9.58 -24.92
CA GLU A 164 1.57 -10.83 -25.66
C GLU A 164 1.83 -10.50 -27.13
N GLY A 165 3.02 -10.85 -27.63
CA GLY A 165 3.40 -10.60 -29.03
C GLY A 165 3.33 -9.13 -29.43
N GLY A 166 3.65 -8.20 -28.52
CA GLY A 166 3.58 -6.75 -28.76
C GLY A 166 2.17 -6.15 -28.69
N LYS A 167 1.13 -6.96 -28.47
CA LYS A 167 -0.25 -6.48 -28.23
C LYS A 167 -0.50 -6.32 -26.73
N MET A 168 -1.11 -5.20 -26.36
CA MET A 168 -1.51 -4.93 -24.98
C MET A 168 -2.90 -5.53 -24.72
N ASN A 169 -2.96 -6.53 -23.86
CA ASN A 169 -4.19 -7.17 -23.40
C ASN A 169 -4.64 -6.55 -22.08
N LEU A 170 -5.85 -6.01 -22.06
CA LEU A 170 -6.48 -5.44 -20.86
C LEU A 170 -7.31 -6.51 -20.15
N HIS A 171 -7.08 -6.70 -18.86
CA HIS A 171 -7.83 -7.65 -18.05
C HIS A 171 -8.90 -6.92 -17.23
N LEU A 172 -10.16 -7.06 -17.65
CA LEU A 172 -11.32 -6.51 -16.96
C LEU A 172 -12.03 -7.61 -16.16
N LYS A 173 -12.70 -7.21 -15.07
CA LYS A 173 -13.57 -8.12 -14.33
C LYS A 173 -14.71 -8.58 -15.24
N LYS A 174 -15.07 -9.86 -15.16
CA LYS A 174 -16.30 -10.37 -15.80
C LYS A 174 -17.51 -9.56 -15.36
N ASP A 175 -18.38 -9.20 -16.30
CA ASP A 175 -19.57 -8.36 -16.08
C ASP A 175 -19.22 -7.02 -15.42
N PHE A 176 -18.18 -6.36 -15.95
CA PHE A 176 -17.70 -5.08 -15.44
C PHE A 176 -18.82 -4.05 -15.37
N LYS A 177 -19.13 -3.58 -14.16
CA LYS A 177 -20.02 -2.45 -13.90
C LYS A 177 -19.18 -1.29 -13.34
N PRO A 178 -19.26 -0.10 -13.95
CA PRO A 178 -18.53 1.05 -13.43
C PRO A 178 -19.06 1.41 -12.04
N LYS A 179 -18.13 1.67 -11.12
CA LYS A 179 -18.46 2.25 -9.81
C LYS A 179 -18.34 3.76 -9.92
N GLU A 180 -19.35 4.46 -9.41
CA GLU A 180 -19.28 5.91 -9.28
C GLU A 180 -18.17 6.28 -8.29
N LYS A 181 -17.30 7.18 -8.70
CA LYS A 181 -16.22 7.71 -7.89
C LYS A 181 -16.54 9.15 -7.56
N ILE A 182 -16.62 9.45 -6.27
CA ILE A 182 -16.80 10.82 -5.79
C ILE A 182 -15.54 11.16 -4.99
N LEU A 183 -14.75 12.08 -5.53
CA LEU A 183 -13.65 12.68 -4.78
C LEU A 183 -14.24 13.70 -3.82
N LYS A 184 -13.69 13.79 -2.61
CA LYS A 184 -14.16 14.72 -1.59
C LYS A 184 -12.99 15.41 -0.91
N LEU A 185 -13.17 16.68 -0.57
CA LEU A 185 -12.31 17.43 0.33
C LEU A 185 -13.18 17.93 1.48
N ASN A 186 -12.89 17.50 2.71
CA ASN A 186 -13.69 17.84 3.91
C ASN A 186 -15.20 17.63 3.68
N SER A 187 -15.57 16.48 3.12
CA SER A 187 -16.95 16.11 2.72
C SER A 187 -17.52 16.84 1.49
N ASN A 188 -16.91 17.91 1.00
CA ASN A 188 -17.36 18.59 -0.22
C ASN A 188 -16.95 17.79 -1.46
N PRO A 189 -17.91 17.45 -2.37
CA PRO A 189 -17.61 16.69 -3.56
C PRO A 189 -16.82 17.52 -4.58
N ILE A 190 -15.81 16.88 -5.17
CA ILE A 190 -15.03 17.37 -6.29
C ILE A 190 -15.54 16.67 -7.54
N ILE A 191 -16.09 17.45 -8.46
CA ILE A 191 -16.76 17.03 -9.70
C ILE A 191 -15.89 17.34 -10.91
N TYR A 192 -15.06 18.38 -10.86
CA TYR A 192 -14.26 18.85 -11.99
C TYR A 192 -12.78 19.07 -11.62
N ALA A 193 -11.91 18.92 -12.61
CA ALA A 193 -10.46 19.06 -12.45
C ALA A 193 -10.00 20.52 -12.25
N ASP A 194 -10.82 21.52 -12.58
CA ASP A 194 -10.49 22.94 -12.45
C ASP A 194 -10.97 23.56 -11.13
N GLN A 195 -11.77 22.82 -10.34
CA GLN A 195 -12.22 23.22 -9.02
C GLN A 195 -11.05 23.55 -8.09
N LYS A 196 -11.24 24.59 -7.25
CA LYS A 196 -10.22 25.09 -6.33
C LYS A 196 -9.81 24.02 -5.32
N GLU A 197 -10.77 23.23 -4.86
CA GLU A 197 -10.63 22.11 -3.93
C GLU A 197 -9.70 21.05 -4.52
N TYR A 198 -9.85 20.73 -5.80
CA TYR A 198 -8.98 19.78 -6.49
C TYR A 198 -7.55 20.29 -6.60
N LYS A 199 -7.38 21.56 -7.02
CA LYS A 199 -6.06 22.21 -7.09
C LYS A 199 -5.36 22.22 -5.73
N TYR A 200 -6.11 22.43 -4.66
CA TYR A 200 -5.59 22.37 -3.29
C TYR A 200 -5.12 20.96 -2.91
N LEU A 201 -5.90 19.93 -3.24
CA LEU A 201 -5.55 18.53 -3.01
C LEU A 201 -4.27 18.13 -3.78
N LEU A 202 -4.17 18.52 -5.05
CA LEU A 202 -2.94 18.32 -5.84
C LEU A 202 -1.73 18.99 -5.20
N LYS A 203 -1.89 20.23 -4.70
CA LYS A 203 -0.82 20.95 -4.01
C LYS A 203 -0.38 20.24 -2.73
N GLN A 204 -1.29 19.61 -1.98
CA GLN A 204 -0.93 18.81 -0.80
C GLN A 204 -0.15 17.56 -1.18
N LYS A 205 -0.59 16.81 -2.21
CA LYS A 205 0.13 15.63 -2.72
C LYS A 205 1.56 16.00 -3.12
N LEU A 206 1.71 17.06 -3.92
CA LEU A 206 3.03 17.56 -4.34
C LEU A 206 3.93 18.00 -3.17
N ARG A 207 3.35 18.58 -2.11
CA ARG A 207 4.12 18.93 -0.90
C ARG A 207 4.61 17.69 -0.16
N LYS A 208 3.74 16.68 0.00
CA LYS A 208 4.07 15.39 0.63
C LYS A 208 5.16 14.67 -0.16
N GLU A 209 5.03 14.61 -1.49
CA GLU A 209 6.05 14.05 -2.39
C GLU A 209 7.40 14.74 -2.24
N LYS A 210 7.44 16.08 -2.24
CA LYS A 210 8.69 16.84 -2.05
C LYS A 210 9.31 16.61 -0.67
N SER A 211 8.49 16.51 0.36
CA SER A 211 8.96 16.23 1.73
C SER A 211 9.64 14.87 1.79
N TYR A 212 8.99 13.82 1.26
CA TYR A 212 9.58 12.48 1.24
C TYR A 212 10.76 12.35 0.29
N ALA A 213 10.78 13.06 -0.84
CA ALA A 213 11.96 13.11 -1.71
C ALA A 213 13.17 13.66 -0.96
N LYS A 214 13.00 14.74 -0.20
CA LYS A 214 14.08 15.33 0.62
C LYS A 214 14.58 14.38 1.70
N ILE A 215 13.67 13.70 2.42
CA ILE A 215 14.04 12.73 3.46
C ILE A 215 14.79 11.54 2.82
N TYR A 216 14.30 11.05 1.68
CA TYR A 216 14.94 9.96 0.94
C TYR A 216 16.37 10.29 0.51
N GLU A 217 16.60 11.48 -0.01
CA GLU A 217 17.94 11.96 -0.38
C GLU A 217 18.91 12.00 0.82
N SER A 218 18.40 12.23 2.03
CA SER A 218 19.21 12.20 3.26
C SER A 218 19.37 10.83 3.90
N PHE A 219 18.51 9.88 3.53
CA PHE A 219 18.48 8.52 4.09
C PHE A 219 19.35 7.54 3.29
N LYS A 220 19.48 7.77 1.98
CA LYS A 220 20.37 7.02 1.09
C LYS A 220 21.84 7.27 1.40
#